data_AF-A0A932G5T4-F1
#
_entry.id   AF-A0A932G5T4-F1
#
_cell.length_a   1.000
_cell.length_b   1.000
_cell.length_c   1.000
_cell.angle_alpha   90.00
_cell.angle_beta   90.00
_cell.angle_gamma   90.00
#
_symmetry.space_group_name_H-M   'P 1'
#
loop_
_entity.id
_entity.type
_entity.pdbx_description
1 polymer ?
#
loop_
_entity_poly.entity_id
_entity_poly.type
_entity_poly.pdbx_seq_one_letter_code
_entity_poly.pdbx_strand_id
1 'polypeptide(L)'
;MGSGDAGLGKKILGTFFHTLATLDPKPEAIVFYNAGVRLLAPSSPHLDALRALDDQGIELLACVTCLEFFGLVGEIAAGRVTNMREIVQQMLGAGKVVTL
;
A
#
# COMPACT_ATOMS: atom_id res chain seq x y z
N MET A 1 -1.61 2.10 -12.48
CA MET A 1 -0.46 1.87 -11.57
C MET A 1 -0.16 0.37 -11.56
N GLY A 2 0.28 -0.20 -12.69
CA GLY A 2 0.12 -1.63 -12.91
C GLY A 2 0.78 -2.06 -14.21
N SER A 3 0.12 -2.92 -14.99
CA SER A 3 0.64 -3.36 -16.30
C SER A 3 0.74 -2.19 -17.29
N GLY A 4 1.90 -2.01 -17.92
CA GLY A 4 2.19 -0.93 -18.86
C GLY A 4 3.61 -0.39 -18.69
N ASP A 5 3.84 0.85 -19.13
CA ASP A 5 5.15 1.49 -18.96
C ASP A 5 5.47 1.75 -17.47
N ALA A 6 6.63 1.28 -17.03
CA ALA A 6 7.04 1.35 -15.64
C ALA A 6 7.30 2.79 -15.16
N GLY A 7 7.84 3.65 -16.03
CA GLY A 7 8.11 5.06 -15.71
C GLY A 7 6.83 5.85 -15.51
N LEU A 8 5.86 5.67 -16.42
CA LEU A 8 4.53 6.24 -16.29
C LEU A 8 3.82 5.70 -15.05
N GLY A 9 3.88 4.39 -14.81
CA GLY A 9 3.30 3.75 -13.63
C GLY A 9 3.80 4.38 -12.32
N LYS A 10 5.11 4.58 -12.20
CA LYS A 10 5.75 5.26 -11.07
C LYS A 10 5.24 6.70 -10.89
N LYS A 11 5.13 7.46 -11.98
CA LYS A 11 4.64 8.86 -11.91
C LYS A 11 3.19 8.92 -11.44
N ILE A 12 2.31 8.09 -12.00
CA ILE A 12 0.90 8.03 -11.62
C ILE A 12 0.75 7.60 -10.15
N LEU A 13 1.54 6.63 -9.69
CA LEU A 13 1.52 6.16 -8.30
C LEU A 13 1.84 7.26 -7.30
N GLY A 14 2.87 8.06 -7.58
CA GLY A 14 3.23 9.21 -6.76
C GLY A 14 2.12 10.25 -6.69
N THR A 15 1.56 10.64 -7.84
CA THR A 15 0.44 11.59 -7.87
C THR A 15 -0.78 11.03 -7.13
N PHE A 16 -1.09 9.74 -7.30
CA PHE A 16 -2.23 9.10 -6.65
C PHE A 16 -2.15 9.19 -5.12
N PHE A 17 -1.03 8.79 -4.50
CA PHE A 17 -0.91 8.83 -3.03
C PHE A 17 -0.96 10.27 -2.50
N HIS A 18 -0.32 11.22 -3.18
CA HIS A 18 -0.43 12.63 -2.80
C HIS A 18 -1.85 13.16 -2.89
N THR A 19 -2.56 12.86 -3.98
CA THR A 19 -3.96 13.29 -4.14
C THR A 19 -4.84 12.62 -3.08
N LEU A 20 -4.65 11.33 -2.80
CA LEU A 20 -5.40 10.60 -1.78
C LEU A 20 -5.24 11.22 -0.39
N ALA A 21 -4.04 11.69 -0.04
CA ALA A 21 -3.77 12.35 1.23
C ALA A 21 -4.53 13.68 1.40
N THR A 22 -4.93 14.31 0.29
CA THR A 22 -5.57 15.64 0.28
C THR A 22 -7.10 15.61 0.16
N LEU A 23 -7.69 14.46 -0.14
CA LEU A 23 -9.12 14.33 -0.43
C LEU A 23 -9.85 13.57 0.67
N ASP A 24 -11.12 13.94 0.83
CA ASP A 24 -12.10 13.23 1.65
C ASP A 24 -13.24 12.69 0.78
N PRO A 25 -13.86 11.56 1.14
CA PRO A 25 -13.52 10.70 2.28
C PRO A 25 -12.28 9.84 2.03
N LYS A 26 -11.53 9.55 3.10
CA LYS A 26 -10.34 8.68 3.07
C LYS A 26 -10.70 7.22 3.31
N PRO A 27 -9.93 6.26 2.74
CA PRO A 27 -10.08 4.86 3.09
C PRO A 27 -9.58 4.60 4.50
N GLU A 28 -10.15 3.59 5.17
CA GLU A 28 -9.65 3.13 6.48
C GLU A 28 -8.32 2.38 6.36
N ALA A 29 -8.13 1.64 5.26
CA ALA A 29 -6.92 0.86 5.01
C ALA A 29 -6.56 0.79 3.52
N ILE A 30 -5.27 0.61 3.24
CA ILE A 30 -4.72 0.25 1.93
C ILE A 30 -3.93 -1.04 2.09
N VAL A 31 -4.31 -2.05 1.30
CA VAL A 31 -3.66 -3.36 1.34
C VAL A 31 -2.70 -3.55 0.17
N PHE A 32 -1.48 -3.98 0.48
CA PHE A 32 -0.42 -4.25 -0.48
C PHE A 32 -0.21 -5.75 -0.62
N TYR A 33 -0.42 -6.24 -1.86
CA TYR A 33 -0.22 -7.63 -2.27
C TYR A 33 0.71 -7.73 -3.48
N ASN A 34 1.25 -8.93 -3.72
CA ASN A 34 2.17 -9.21 -4.81
C ASN A 34 3.29 -8.16 -4.86
N ALA A 35 3.66 -7.68 -6.04
CA ALA A 35 4.71 -6.69 -6.21
C ALA A 35 4.42 -5.34 -5.51
N GLY A 36 3.16 -5.08 -5.10
CA GLY A 36 2.78 -3.88 -4.37
C GLY A 36 3.50 -3.74 -3.03
N VAL A 37 3.90 -4.85 -2.38
CA VAL A 37 4.63 -4.79 -1.09
C VAL A 37 5.99 -4.11 -1.22
N ARG A 38 6.56 -4.06 -2.43
CA ARG A 38 7.83 -3.35 -2.69
C ARG A 38 7.70 -1.83 -2.49
N LEU A 39 6.49 -1.29 -2.57
CA LEU A 39 6.23 0.13 -2.34
C LEU A 39 6.45 0.54 -0.88
N LEU A 40 6.37 -0.42 0.04
CA LEU A 40 6.59 -0.20 1.46
C LEU A 40 8.07 -0.39 1.85
N ALA A 41 8.94 -0.85 0.95
CA ALA A 41 10.36 -1.06 1.23
C ALA A 41 11.17 0.26 1.19
N PRO A 42 12.36 0.33 1.81
CA PRO A 42 13.15 1.56 1.96
C PRO A 42 13.58 2.18 0.61
N SER A 43 13.67 1.36 -0.43
CA SER A 43 14.02 1.77 -1.79
C SER A 43 12.86 2.37 -2.58
N SER A 44 11.64 2.39 -2.01
CA SER A 44 10.48 2.92 -2.69
C SER A 44 10.57 4.46 -2.79
N PRO A 45 10.40 5.03 -4.00
CA PRO A 45 10.41 6.47 -4.21
C PRO A 45 9.12 7.16 -3.72
N HIS A 46 8.20 6.41 -3.10
CA HIS A 46 6.89 6.89 -2.66
C HIS A 46 6.71 6.80 -1.15
N LEU A 47 7.76 6.51 -0.39
CA LEU A 47 7.68 6.32 1.06
C LEU A 47 7.14 7.54 1.80
N ASP A 48 7.56 8.74 1.42
CA ASP A 48 7.12 9.95 2.13
C ASP A 48 5.60 10.14 1.99
N ALA A 49 5.06 9.87 0.80
CA ALA A 49 3.61 9.92 0.58
C ALA A 49 2.87 8.81 1.34
N LEU A 50 3.44 7.60 1.41
CA LEU A 50 2.87 6.48 2.16
C LEU A 50 2.87 6.75 3.67
N ARG A 51 3.98 7.24 4.22
CA ARG A 51 4.06 7.66 5.64
C ARG A 51 3.07 8.76 5.95
N ALA A 52 2.91 9.74 5.07
CA ALA A 52 1.91 10.79 5.26
C ALA A 52 0.47 10.24 5.31
N LEU A 53 0.16 9.16 4.59
CA LEU A 53 -1.13 8.47 4.68
C LEU A 53 -1.27 7.72 6.01
N ASP A 54 -0.21 7.02 6.42
CA ASP A 54 -0.13 6.28 7.70
C ASP A 54 -0.30 7.24 8.91
N ASP A 55 0.39 8.38 8.89
CA ASP A 55 0.30 9.46 9.88
C ASP A 55 -1.11 10.08 9.97
N GLN A 56 -1.90 9.97 8.90
CA GLN A 56 -3.29 10.40 8.85
C GLN A 56 -4.28 9.33 9.35
N GLY A 57 -3.77 8.19 9.83
CA GLY A 57 -4.56 7.09 10.37
C GLY A 57 -5.06 6.08 9.34
N ILE A 58 -4.56 6.13 8.10
CA ILE A 58 -4.89 5.12 7.08
C ILE A 58 -3.98 3.91 7.31
N GLU A 59 -4.55 2.75 7.62
CA GLU A 59 -3.75 1.54 7.84
C GLU A 59 -3.10 1.05 6.55
N LEU A 60 -1.78 0.96 6.50
CA LEU A 60 -1.05 0.34 5.39
C LEU A 60 -0.69 -1.11 5.73
N LEU A 61 -1.32 -2.06 5.04
CA LEU A 61 -1.24 -3.49 5.36
C LEU A 61 -0.43 -4.26 4.32
N ALA A 62 0.69 -4.87 4.74
CA ALA A 62 1.58 -5.64 3.87
C ALA A 62 1.38 -7.15 4.02
N CYS A 63 1.08 -7.86 2.91
CA CYS A 63 0.95 -9.31 2.93
C CYS A 63 2.28 -10.02 3.23
N VAL A 64 2.35 -10.75 4.36
CA VAL A 64 3.56 -11.48 4.79
C VAL A 64 4.09 -12.46 3.76
N THR A 65 3.22 -13.27 3.14
CA THR A 65 3.65 -14.26 2.13
C THR A 65 4.29 -13.60 0.90
N CYS A 66 3.84 -12.39 0.54
CA CYS A 66 4.45 -11.63 -0.55
C CYS A 66 5.80 -11.05 -0.13
N LEU A 67 5.93 -10.56 1.11
CA LEU A 67 7.20 -10.10 1.66
C LEU A 67 8.24 -11.22 1.72
N GLU A 68 7.85 -12.41 2.16
CA GLU A 68 8.69 -13.62 2.18
C GLU A 68 9.19 -13.95 0.78
N PHE A 69 8.29 -14.00 -0.21
CA PHE A 69 8.64 -14.29 -1.60
C PHE A 69 9.67 -13.30 -2.19
N PHE A 70 9.55 -12.01 -1.85
CA PHE A 70 10.46 -10.97 -2.34
C PHE A 70 11.69 -10.74 -1.46
N GLY A 71 11.83 -11.46 -0.34
CA GLY A 71 12.93 -11.28 0.61
C GLY A 71 12.91 -9.94 1.35
N LEU A 72 11.72 -9.39 1.63
CA LEU A 72 11.52 -8.07 2.25
C LEU A 72 10.96 -8.14 3.68
N VAL A 73 10.96 -9.33 4.30
CA VAL A 73 10.47 -9.51 5.67
C VAL A 73 11.33 -8.70 6.63
N GLY A 74 10.71 -7.85 7.44
CA GLY A 74 11.41 -6.98 8.39
C GLY A 74 12.06 -5.74 7.77
N GLU A 75 11.94 -5.54 6.46
CA GLU A 75 12.53 -4.38 5.77
C GLU A 75 11.55 -3.25 5.48
N ILE A 76 10.24 -3.45 5.73
CA ILE A 76 9.25 -2.40 5.42
C ILE A 76 9.51 -1.12 6.23
N ALA A 77 9.33 0.02 5.58
CA ALA A 77 9.62 1.36 6.09
C ALA A 77 8.36 2.24 6.28
N ALA A 78 7.18 1.70 5.96
CA ALA A 78 5.86 2.28 6.19
C ALA A 78 4.82 1.15 6.37
N GLY A 79 3.79 1.39 7.20
CA GLY A 79 2.76 0.39 7.49
C GLY A 79 3.21 -0.77 8.36
N ARG A 80 2.40 -1.83 8.36
CA ARG A 80 2.64 -3.04 9.16
C ARG A 80 2.42 -4.32 8.35
N VAL A 81 3.12 -5.37 8.79
CA VAL A 81 2.94 -6.72 8.25
C VAL A 81 1.61 -7.31 8.73
N THR A 82 0.91 -7.99 7.84
CA THR A 82 -0.36 -8.68 8.08
C THR A 82 -0.40 -10.03 7.37
N ASN A 83 -1.47 -10.79 7.57
CA ASN A 83 -1.73 -12.07 6.95
C ASN A 83 -3.07 -12.08 6.20
N MET A 84 -3.32 -13.15 5.44
CA MET A 84 -4.51 -13.27 4.61
C MET A 84 -5.82 -13.23 5.42
N ARG A 85 -5.83 -13.74 6.66
CA ARG A 85 -7.04 -13.75 7.49
C ARG A 85 -7.48 -12.33 7.82
N GLU A 86 -6.56 -11.53 8.34
CA GLU A 86 -6.83 -10.14 8.69
C GLU A 86 -7.23 -9.34 7.44
N ILE A 87 -6.57 -9.54 6.31
CA ILE A 87 -6.95 -8.82 5.10
C ILE A 87 -8.37 -9.19 4.64
N VAL A 88 -8.71 -10.48 4.61
CA VAL A 88 -10.08 -10.88 4.22
C VAL A 88 -11.10 -10.33 5.21
N GLN A 89 -10.78 -10.26 6.50
CA GLN A 89 -11.64 -9.61 7.51
C GLN A 89 -11.83 -8.11 7.21
N GLN A 90 -10.74 -7.39 6.90
CA GLN A 90 -10.79 -5.98 6.52
C GLN A 90 -11.63 -5.75 5.25
N MET A 91 -11.44 -6.58 4.22
CA MET A 91 -12.21 -6.50 2.98
C MET A 91 -13.70 -6.81 3.18
N LEU A 92 -14.05 -7.78 4.02
CA LEU A 92 -15.44 -8.13 4.33
C LEU A 92 -16.12 -7.08 5.22
N GLY A 93 -15.36 -6.40 6.09
CA GLY A 93 -15.85 -5.30 6.93
C GLY A 93 -15.99 -3.98 6.18
N ALA A 94 -15.27 -3.79 5.08
CA ALA A 94 -15.30 -2.55 4.30
C ALA A 94 -16.63 -2.35 3.58
N GLY A 95 -17.20 -1.15 3.68
CA GLY A 95 -18.38 -0.77 2.90
C GLY A 95 -18.13 -0.74 1.38
N LYS A 96 -16.88 -0.59 0.96
CA LYS A 96 -16.45 -0.64 -0.43
C LYS A 96 -14.98 -1.05 -0.54
N VAL A 97 -14.67 -1.97 -1.45
CA VAL A 97 -13.31 -2.33 -1.83
C VAL A 97 -13.02 -1.81 -3.23
N VAL A 98 -11.88 -1.15 -3.41
CA VAL A 98 -11.40 -0.68 -4.72
C VAL A 98 -10.04 -1.31 -5.00
N THR A 99 -9.93 -1.99 -6.14
CA THR A 99 -8.68 -2.62 -6.59
C THR A 99 -8.06 -1.78 -7.72
N LEU A 100 -6.75 -1.55 -7.65
CA LEU A 100 -5.97 -0.72 -8.57
C LEU A 100 -5.01 -1.53 -9.45
#